data_AF-A0A6P5RRU0-F1
#
_entry.id   AF-A0A6P5RRU0-F1
#
_cell.length_a   1.000
_cell.length_b   1.000
_cell.length_c   1.000
_cell.angle_alpha   90.00
_cell.angle_beta   90.00
_cell.angle_gamma   90.00
#
_symmetry.space_group_name_H-M   'P 1'
#
loop_
_entity.id
_entity.type
_entity.pdbx_description
1 polymer ?
#
loop_
_entity_poly.entity_id
_entity_poly.type
_entity_poly.pdbx_seq_one_letter_code
_entity_poly.pdbx_strand_id
1 'polypeptide(L)'
;MSNLRRVLERQEREEEVIRRRRAEEDHEADEEEEEMVVVACMLNESRQHHCHRAPNVDRRRQSRGKNLLEDYFIQNSLYPVSKFRERYRMQPHLFQKIMHDICNYDTYFIQKYDALRVVGLLPEQKLTAILRMLTSGASVEQVDEIARMGKSTILECLVRFCDAVENLYTREYLRKPMPRDLQRLLQKAETRGFPGMIGSIDCMHW
;
A
#
# COMPACT_ATOMS: atom_id res chain seq x y z
N MET A 1 -49.98 -4.49 20.77
CA MET A 1 -49.36 -5.14 19.58
C MET A 1 -48.57 -4.18 18.66
N SER A 2 -48.66 -2.85 18.81
CA SER A 2 -48.00 -1.89 17.91
C SER A 2 -46.46 -1.74 18.11
N ASN A 3 -45.93 -1.99 19.30
CA ASN A 3 -44.49 -1.81 19.57
C ASN A 3 -43.62 -2.93 18.98
N LEU A 4 -44.08 -4.18 18.99
CA LEU A 4 -43.29 -5.33 18.52
C LEU A 4 -43.06 -5.28 16.99
N ARG A 5 -44.07 -4.84 16.24
CA ARG A 5 -43.99 -4.70 14.78
C ARG A 5 -43.00 -3.61 14.36
N ARG A 6 -42.94 -2.49 15.09
CA ARG A 6 -41.95 -1.42 14.88
C ARG A 6 -40.52 -1.84 15.21
N VAL A 7 -40.35 -2.73 16.18
CA VAL A 7 -39.03 -3.28 16.54
C VAL A 7 -38.54 -4.25 15.46
N LEU A 8 -39.42 -5.13 14.96
CA LEU A 8 -39.10 -6.06 13.88
C LEU A 8 -38.78 -5.34 12.56
N GLU A 9 -39.56 -4.32 12.20
CA GLU A 9 -39.28 -3.48 11.01
C GLU A 9 -37.96 -2.72 11.13
N ARG A 10 -37.53 -2.36 12.35
CA ARG A 10 -36.20 -1.77 12.59
C ARG A 10 -35.09 -2.81 12.42
N GLN A 11 -35.27 -4.02 12.96
CA GLN A 11 -34.29 -5.10 12.83
C GLN A 11 -34.10 -5.51 11.36
N GLU A 12 -35.18 -5.66 10.60
CA GLU A 12 -35.09 -6.02 9.17
C GLU A 12 -34.36 -4.94 8.35
N ARG A 13 -34.60 -3.66 8.65
CA ARG A 13 -33.89 -2.54 8.01
C ARG A 13 -32.41 -2.53 8.36
N GLU A 14 -32.06 -2.80 9.62
CA GLU A 14 -30.66 -2.89 10.04
C GLU A 14 -29.94 -4.07 9.36
N GLU A 15 -30.59 -5.23 9.26
CA GLU A 15 -30.03 -6.40 8.56
C GLU A 15 -29.88 -6.18 7.05
N GLU A 16 -30.80 -5.44 6.42
CA GLU A 16 -30.71 -5.09 5.01
C GLU A 16 -29.55 -4.10 4.75
N VAL A 17 -29.35 -3.12 5.65
CA VAL A 17 -28.22 -2.19 5.58
C VAL A 17 -26.89 -2.93 5.76
N ILE A 18 -26.81 -3.88 6.71
CA ILE A 18 -25.62 -4.71 6.89
C ILE A 18 -25.34 -5.57 5.65
N ARG A 19 -26.38 -6.14 5.03
CA ARG A 19 -26.23 -6.92 3.79
C ARG A 19 -25.74 -6.08 2.61
N ARG A 20 -26.29 -4.87 2.43
CA ARG A 20 -25.83 -3.95 1.37
C ARG A 20 -24.37 -3.53 1.58
N ARG A 21 -23.99 -3.20 2.82
CA ARG A 21 -22.59 -2.86 3.15
C ARG A 21 -21.63 -4.00 2.87
N ARG A 22 -21.99 -5.24 3.22
CA ARG A 22 -21.16 -6.40 2.87
C ARG A 22 -21.03 -6.57 1.37
N ALA A 23 -22.11 -6.38 0.61
CA ALA A 23 -22.06 -6.45 -0.84
C ALA A 23 -21.20 -5.33 -1.47
N GLU A 24 -21.18 -4.13 -0.87
CA GLU A 24 -20.29 -3.03 -1.28
C GLU A 24 -18.83 -3.33 -0.93
N GLU A 25 -18.54 -3.85 0.28
CA GLU A 25 -17.20 -4.31 0.69
C GLU A 25 -16.69 -5.46 -0.21
N ASP A 26 -17.56 -6.40 -0.55
CA ASP A 26 -17.25 -7.51 -1.47
C ASP A 26 -16.98 -6.97 -2.89
N HIS A 27 -17.74 -5.96 -3.35
CA HIS A 27 -17.50 -5.34 -4.66
C HIS A 27 -16.21 -4.52 -4.72
N GLU A 28 -15.86 -3.79 -3.66
CA GLU A 28 -14.61 -3.04 -3.57
C GLU A 28 -13.40 -4.00 -3.50
N ALA A 29 -13.55 -5.14 -2.80
CA ALA A 29 -12.56 -6.20 -2.83
C ALA A 29 -12.43 -6.85 -4.22
N ASP A 30 -13.53 -7.05 -4.94
CA ASP A 30 -13.53 -7.52 -6.33
C ASP A 30 -12.80 -6.51 -7.25
N GLU A 31 -13.00 -5.19 -7.06
CA GLU A 31 -12.28 -4.15 -7.83
C GLU A 31 -10.77 -4.15 -7.52
N GLU A 32 -10.37 -4.30 -6.25
CA GLU A 32 -8.96 -4.43 -5.87
C GLU A 32 -8.32 -5.72 -6.43
N GLU A 33 -9.08 -6.83 -6.44
CA GLU A 33 -8.66 -8.08 -7.06
C GLU A 33 -8.54 -7.93 -8.58
N GLU A 34 -9.47 -7.22 -9.23
CA GLU A 34 -9.39 -6.86 -10.65
C GLU A 34 -8.16 -5.99 -10.94
N GLU A 35 -7.85 -4.98 -10.13
CA GLU A 35 -6.61 -4.18 -10.27
C GLU A 35 -5.35 -5.06 -10.13
N MET A 36 -5.35 -6.00 -9.18
CA MET A 36 -4.25 -6.95 -9.00
C MET A 36 -4.12 -7.89 -10.20
N VAL A 37 -5.25 -8.33 -10.76
CA VAL A 37 -5.31 -9.13 -12.00
C VAL A 37 -4.79 -8.30 -13.18
N VAL A 38 -5.12 -7.01 -13.28
CA VAL A 38 -4.56 -6.11 -14.29
C VAL A 38 -3.05 -5.99 -14.16
N VAL A 39 -2.52 -5.84 -12.94
CA VAL A 39 -1.06 -5.86 -12.68
C VAL A 39 -0.44 -7.21 -13.09
N ALA A 40 -1.08 -8.33 -12.77
CA ALA A 40 -0.64 -9.66 -13.15
C ALA A 40 -0.68 -9.88 -14.68
N CYS A 41 -1.69 -9.36 -15.35
CA CYS A 41 -1.82 -9.34 -16.80
C CYS A 41 -0.72 -8.50 -17.45
N MET A 42 -0.46 -7.28 -16.95
CA MET A 42 0.64 -6.43 -17.43
C MET A 42 2.02 -7.10 -17.22
N LEU A 43 2.18 -7.87 -16.14
CA LEU A 43 3.38 -8.69 -15.92
C LEU A 43 3.49 -9.84 -16.91
N ASN A 44 2.38 -10.51 -17.22
CA ASN A 44 2.33 -11.60 -18.20
C ASN A 44 2.61 -11.09 -19.62
N GLU A 45 2.01 -9.96 -20.02
CA GLU A 45 2.33 -9.27 -21.27
C GLU A 45 3.81 -8.88 -21.32
N SER A 46 4.34 -8.25 -20.26
CA SER A 46 5.77 -7.91 -20.17
C SER A 46 6.68 -9.13 -20.32
N ARG A 47 6.23 -10.32 -19.93
CA ARG A 47 6.95 -11.60 -20.11
C ARG A 47 6.75 -12.21 -21.50
N GLN A 48 5.61 -12.00 -22.15
CA GLN A 48 5.27 -12.57 -23.46
C GLN A 48 5.84 -11.79 -24.65
N HIS A 49 6.21 -10.52 -24.48
CA HIS A 49 6.94 -9.74 -25.49
C HIS A 49 8.40 -10.22 -25.64
N HIS A 50 8.57 -11.44 -26.16
CA HIS A 50 9.83 -12.08 -26.51
C HIS A 50 10.22 -11.91 -27.99
N CYS A 51 9.69 -10.92 -28.70
CA CYS A 51 10.26 -10.48 -29.98
C CYS A 51 11.13 -9.24 -29.74
N HIS A 52 12.45 -9.45 -29.69
CA HIS A 52 13.51 -8.44 -29.54
C HIS A 52 13.46 -7.62 -28.24
N ARG A 53 14.21 -8.05 -27.22
CA ARG A 53 14.55 -7.19 -26.07
C ARG A 53 15.23 -5.91 -26.59
N ALA A 54 14.52 -4.79 -26.52
CA ALA A 54 15.13 -3.49 -26.75
C ALA A 54 16.33 -3.31 -25.80
N PRO A 55 17.41 -2.63 -26.25
CA PRO A 55 18.55 -2.35 -25.39
C PRO A 55 18.11 -1.69 -24.08
N ASN A 56 18.75 -2.06 -22.97
CA ASN A 56 18.42 -1.46 -21.69
C ASN A 56 18.81 0.02 -21.69
N VAL A 57 17.81 0.90 -21.56
CA VAL A 57 18.03 2.35 -21.46
C VAL A 57 18.68 2.67 -20.12
N ASP A 58 19.77 3.44 -20.14
CA ASP A 58 20.35 4.02 -18.92
C ASP A 58 19.40 5.09 -18.36
N ARG A 59 18.66 4.72 -17.32
CA ARG A 59 17.69 5.58 -16.63
C ARG A 59 18.35 6.45 -15.55
N ARG A 60 19.69 6.43 -15.40
CA ARG A 60 20.43 7.16 -14.35
C ARG A 60 19.93 6.81 -12.93
N ARG A 61 19.60 5.53 -12.72
CA ARG A 61 19.00 4.99 -11.49
C ARG A 61 19.81 5.31 -10.22
N GLN A 62 21.14 5.31 -10.33
CA GLN A 62 22.03 5.60 -9.20
C GLN A 62 21.93 7.07 -8.76
N SER A 63 21.96 8.00 -9.72
CA SER A 63 21.81 9.43 -9.44
C SER A 63 20.44 9.71 -8.84
N ARG A 64 19.37 9.09 -9.36
CA ARG A 64 18.04 9.25 -8.76
C ARG A 64 17.98 8.73 -7.33
N GLY A 65 18.67 7.64 -7.03
CA GLY A 65 18.74 7.06 -5.69
C GLY A 65 19.40 8.00 -4.69
N LYS A 66 20.53 8.59 -5.07
CA LYS A 66 21.22 9.60 -4.25
C LYS A 66 20.31 10.79 -3.94
N ASN A 67 19.69 11.37 -4.98
CA ASN A 67 18.78 12.50 -4.80
C ASN A 67 17.59 12.13 -3.90
N LEU A 68 17.07 10.90 -4.01
CA LEU A 68 15.97 10.45 -3.16
C LEU A 68 16.37 10.36 -1.68
N LEU A 69 17.58 9.88 -1.40
CA LEU A 69 18.12 9.85 -0.04
C LEU A 69 18.27 11.27 0.52
N GLU A 70 18.83 12.18 -0.27
CA GLU A 70 18.94 13.62 0.06
C GLU A 70 17.59 14.29 0.26
N ASP A 71 16.57 13.90 -0.53
CA ASP A 71 15.24 14.48 -0.44
C ASP A 71 14.54 14.12 0.89
N TYR A 72 14.67 12.88 1.39
CA TYR A 72 13.79 12.35 2.45
C TYR A 72 14.43 11.52 3.56
N PHE A 73 15.54 10.82 3.31
CA PHE A 73 15.94 9.68 4.14
C PHE A 73 17.20 9.93 4.98
N ILE A 74 17.95 11.00 4.71
CA ILE A 74 19.13 11.40 5.50
C ILE A 74 18.78 12.44 6.57
N GLN A 75 19.64 12.58 7.59
CA GLN A 75 19.41 13.46 8.74
C GLN A 75 19.15 14.93 8.38
N ASN A 76 19.81 15.43 7.33
CA ASN A 76 19.63 16.79 6.81
C ASN A 76 18.88 16.74 5.46
N SER A 77 17.75 16.06 5.44
CA SER A 77 16.95 15.91 4.22
C SER A 77 16.40 17.26 3.73
N LEU A 78 16.30 17.44 2.41
CA LEU A 78 15.77 18.67 1.81
C LEU A 78 14.33 18.94 2.26
N TYR A 79 13.50 17.89 2.32
CA TYR A 79 12.12 18.00 2.74
C TYR A 79 11.95 17.69 4.23
N PRO A 80 11.12 18.46 4.95
CA PRO A 80 10.81 18.18 6.34
C PRO A 80 9.89 16.95 6.47
N VAL A 81 9.81 16.40 7.69
CA VAL A 81 8.98 15.23 8.02
C VAL A 81 7.49 15.42 7.66
N SER A 82 6.97 16.66 7.68
CA SER A 82 5.60 16.95 7.24
C SER A 82 5.38 16.59 5.76
N LYS A 83 6.32 16.95 4.89
CA LYS A 83 6.30 16.61 3.47
C LYS A 83 6.52 15.13 3.21
N PHE A 84 7.31 14.46 4.05
CA PHE A 84 7.40 13.00 4.04
C PHE A 84 6.03 12.35 4.30
N ARG A 85 5.35 12.76 5.39
CA ARG A 85 4.03 12.22 5.77
C ARG A 85 2.97 12.45 4.69
N GLU A 86 2.96 13.64 4.08
CA GLU A 86 2.05 13.96 2.96
C GLU A 86 2.26 13.00 1.78
N ARG A 87 3.52 12.67 1.48
CA ARG A 87 3.93 11.91 0.30
C ARG A 87 3.82 10.39 0.47
N TYR A 88 4.12 9.87 1.66
CA TYR A 88 4.13 8.44 1.95
C TYR A 88 2.96 8.00 2.82
N ARG A 89 2.11 8.94 3.27
CA ARG A 89 0.97 8.70 4.18
C ARG A 89 1.34 8.02 5.50
N MET A 90 2.62 8.06 5.87
CA MET A 90 3.14 7.43 7.08
C MET A 90 4.31 8.20 7.69
N GLN A 91 4.70 7.81 8.90
CA GLN A 91 5.87 8.34 9.57
C GLN A 91 7.18 7.77 9.00
N PRO A 92 8.29 8.51 8.99
CA PRO A 92 9.59 7.99 8.54
C PRO A 92 10.03 6.72 9.27
N HIS A 93 9.83 6.65 10.59
CA HIS A 93 10.20 5.46 11.37
C HIS A 93 9.39 4.22 10.99
N LEU A 94 8.12 4.39 10.60
CA LEU A 94 7.27 3.28 10.14
C LEU A 94 7.73 2.80 8.76
N PHE A 95 8.06 3.74 7.86
CA PHE A 95 8.67 3.38 6.57
C PHE A 95 9.97 2.59 6.78
N GLN A 96 10.86 3.05 7.66
CA GLN A 96 12.13 2.38 7.95
C GLN A 96 11.90 0.98 8.53
N LYS A 97 10.92 0.81 9.43
CA LYS A 97 10.54 -0.50 9.98
C LYS A 97 10.07 -1.43 8.85
N ILE A 98 9.12 -0.99 8.03
CA ILE A 98 8.59 -1.78 6.90
C ILE A 98 9.71 -2.16 5.94
N MET A 99 10.57 -1.20 5.58
CA MET A 99 11.71 -1.43 4.71
C MET A 99 12.66 -2.48 5.27
N HIS A 100 12.99 -2.39 6.56
CA HIS A 100 13.86 -3.33 7.23
C HIS A 100 13.25 -4.74 7.27
N ASP A 101 11.98 -4.86 7.66
CA ASP A 101 11.28 -6.14 7.73
C ASP A 101 11.21 -6.81 6.35
N ILE A 102 10.89 -6.04 5.30
CA ILE A 102 10.82 -6.54 3.92
C ILE A 102 12.20 -6.93 3.38
N CYS A 103 13.25 -6.15 3.66
CA CYS A 103 14.61 -6.50 3.22
C CYS A 103 15.11 -7.79 3.89
N ASN A 104 14.68 -8.06 5.13
CA ASN A 104 14.99 -9.30 5.83
C ASN A 104 14.18 -10.50 5.30
N TYR A 105 12.95 -10.26 4.86
CA TYR A 105 12.08 -11.29 4.29
C TYR A 105 12.49 -11.68 2.85
N ASP A 106 12.67 -10.70 1.96
CA ASP A 106 13.06 -10.93 0.57
C ASP A 106 14.35 -10.16 0.22
N THR A 107 15.43 -10.91 0.00
CA THR A 107 16.73 -10.37 -0.39
C THR A 107 16.72 -9.66 -1.75
N TYR A 108 15.64 -9.75 -2.52
CA TYR A 108 15.42 -8.94 -3.71
C TYR A 108 15.43 -7.45 -3.39
N PHE A 109 14.91 -7.03 -2.23
CA PHE A 109 14.87 -5.61 -1.86
C PHE A 109 16.23 -5.04 -1.46
N ILE A 110 17.15 -5.91 -1.03
CA ILE A 110 18.53 -5.52 -0.70
C ILE A 110 19.25 -5.04 -1.96
N GLN A 111 19.94 -3.89 -1.86
CA GLN A 111 20.78 -3.40 -2.94
C GLN A 111 21.98 -4.34 -3.15
N LYS A 112 22.12 -4.85 -4.37
CA LYS A 112 23.20 -5.77 -4.78
C LYS A 112 23.93 -5.20 -5.99
N TYR A 113 25.16 -5.67 -6.21
CA TYR A 113 25.87 -5.46 -7.46
C TYR A 113 25.41 -6.50 -8.48
N ASP A 114 25.24 -6.10 -9.74
CA ASP A 114 25.03 -7.06 -10.81
C ASP A 114 26.35 -7.74 -11.23
N ALA A 115 26.27 -8.70 -12.16
CA ALA A 115 27.43 -9.44 -12.66
C ALA A 115 28.49 -8.52 -13.32
N LEU A 116 28.11 -7.31 -13.73
CA LEU A 116 28.97 -6.30 -14.32
C LEU A 116 29.47 -5.29 -13.28
N ARG A 117 29.27 -5.57 -11.98
CA ARG A 117 29.60 -4.69 -10.85
C ARG A 117 28.91 -3.33 -10.88
N VAL A 118 27.78 -3.21 -11.55
CA VAL A 118 26.95 -2.01 -11.48
C VAL A 118 26.06 -2.10 -10.25
N VAL A 119 26.04 -1.00 -9.48
CA VAL A 119 25.19 -0.88 -8.29
C VAL A 119 23.71 -0.97 -8.69
N GLY A 120 22.96 -1.86 -8.03
CA GLY A 120 21.53 -2.02 -8.18
C GLY A 120 20.70 -0.89 -7.55
N LEU A 121 19.38 -1.04 -7.59
CA LEU A 121 18.44 -0.08 -6.99
C LEU A 121 18.49 -0.16 -5.46
N LEU A 122 18.39 0.99 -4.81
CA LEU A 122 18.26 1.09 -3.36
C LEU A 122 16.90 0.55 -2.88
N PRO A 123 16.82 0.00 -1.66
CA PRO A 123 15.53 -0.37 -1.05
C PRO A 123 14.56 0.81 -0.99
N GLU A 124 15.03 2.01 -0.62
CA GLU A 124 14.23 3.23 -0.53
C GLU A 124 13.61 3.60 -1.89
N GLN A 125 14.35 3.39 -2.97
CA GLN A 125 13.85 3.63 -4.33
C GLN A 125 12.74 2.64 -4.69
N LYS A 126 12.95 1.35 -4.42
CA LYS A 126 11.96 0.31 -4.71
C LYS A 126 10.67 0.54 -3.91
N LEU A 127 10.80 0.73 -2.59
CA LEU A 127 9.65 0.98 -1.73
C LEU A 127 8.96 2.31 -2.06
N THR A 128 9.71 3.35 -2.47
CA THR A 128 9.08 4.59 -2.93
C THR A 128 8.25 4.35 -4.17
N ALA A 129 8.73 3.58 -5.14
CA ALA A 129 7.95 3.26 -6.34
C ALA A 129 6.63 2.55 -5.97
N ILE A 130 6.73 1.50 -5.15
CA ILE A 130 5.58 0.71 -4.71
C ILE A 130 4.56 1.55 -3.92
N LEU A 131 5.02 2.27 -2.90
CA LEU A 131 4.12 3.06 -2.07
C LEU A 131 3.48 4.19 -2.85
N ARG A 132 4.13 4.73 -3.90
CA ARG A 132 3.49 5.72 -4.77
C ARG A 132 2.35 5.13 -5.59
N MET A 133 2.48 3.89 -6.06
CA MET A 133 1.37 3.18 -6.70
C MET A 133 0.24 2.97 -5.69
N LEU A 134 0.55 2.35 -4.54
CA LEU A 134 -0.47 1.95 -3.56
C LEU A 134 -1.16 3.13 -2.85
N THR A 135 -0.43 4.19 -2.50
CA THR A 135 -0.99 5.28 -1.67
C THR A 135 -1.56 6.44 -2.48
N SER A 136 -1.16 6.58 -3.75
CA SER A 136 -1.53 7.71 -4.60
C SER A 136 -2.30 7.29 -5.85
N GLY A 137 -2.47 5.99 -6.12
CA GLY A 137 -3.06 5.48 -7.36
C GLY A 137 -2.25 5.85 -8.60
N ALA A 138 -0.94 6.10 -8.45
CA ALA A 138 -0.10 6.54 -9.56
C ALA A 138 0.11 5.40 -10.55
N SER A 139 0.01 5.69 -11.86
CA SER A 139 0.27 4.68 -12.88
C SER A 139 1.74 4.28 -12.92
N VAL A 140 2.04 3.10 -13.46
CA VAL A 140 3.41 2.58 -13.55
C VAL A 140 4.30 3.51 -14.37
N GLU A 141 3.76 4.17 -15.40
CA GLU A 141 4.44 5.19 -16.21
C GLU A 141 4.89 6.36 -15.35
N GLN A 142 4.00 6.92 -14.53
CA GLN A 142 4.35 8.05 -13.66
C GLN A 142 5.42 7.67 -12.65
N VAL A 143 5.34 6.44 -12.14
CA VAL A 143 6.28 5.92 -11.15
C VAL A 143 7.63 5.58 -11.78
N ASP A 144 7.66 5.16 -13.05
CA ASP A 144 8.91 4.89 -13.78
C ASP A 144 9.76 6.16 -13.96
N GLU A 145 9.12 7.31 -14.15
CA GLU A 145 9.79 8.62 -14.25
C GLU A 145 10.33 9.08 -12.89
N ILE A 146 9.53 8.88 -11.83
CA ILE A 146 9.86 9.30 -10.47
C ILE A 146 10.98 8.45 -9.87
N ALA A 147 10.89 7.12 -10.01
CA ALA A 147 11.84 6.18 -9.44
C ALA A 147 13.03 5.89 -10.37
N ARG A 148 12.93 6.25 -11.65
CA ARG A 148 13.89 5.91 -12.72
C ARG A 148 14.14 4.40 -12.79
N MET A 149 13.05 3.64 -12.72
CA MET A 149 13.01 2.18 -12.75
C MET A 149 12.37 1.68 -14.06
N GLY A 150 12.62 0.44 -14.44
CA GLY A 150 11.89 -0.18 -15.56
C GLY A 150 10.50 -0.62 -15.10
N LYS A 151 9.46 -0.49 -15.95
CA LYS A 151 8.08 -0.88 -15.62
C LYS A 151 7.98 -2.31 -15.07
N SER A 152 8.60 -3.28 -15.75
CA SER A 152 8.63 -4.67 -15.29
C SER A 152 9.32 -4.85 -13.94
N THR A 153 10.30 -4.01 -13.61
CA THR A 153 10.94 -4.01 -12.29
C THR A 153 10.02 -3.43 -11.22
N ILE A 154 9.27 -2.37 -11.52
CA ILE A 154 8.30 -1.77 -10.59
C ILE A 154 7.20 -2.80 -10.27
N LEU A 155 6.65 -3.44 -11.30
CA LEU A 155 5.59 -4.44 -11.12
C LEU A 155 6.08 -5.67 -10.34
N GLU A 156 7.28 -6.17 -10.63
CA GLU A 156 7.88 -7.27 -9.83
C GLU A 156 8.13 -6.84 -8.38
N CYS A 157 8.58 -5.60 -8.14
CA CYS A 157 8.71 -5.06 -6.78
C CYS A 157 7.35 -5.03 -6.08
N LEU A 158 6.29 -4.57 -6.76
CA LEU A 158 4.94 -4.47 -6.20
C LEU A 158 4.41 -5.84 -5.76
N VAL A 159 4.47 -6.86 -6.62
CA VAL A 159 4.00 -8.21 -6.29
C VAL A 159 4.76 -8.80 -5.10
N ARG A 160 6.10 -8.71 -5.11
CA ARG A 160 6.92 -9.19 -3.99
C ARG A 160 6.67 -8.44 -2.70
N PHE A 161 6.40 -7.14 -2.79
CA PHE A 161 6.07 -6.32 -1.64
C PHE A 161 4.74 -6.73 -1.02
N CYS A 162 3.70 -6.93 -1.84
CA CYS A 162 2.39 -7.38 -1.36
C CYS A 162 2.50 -8.76 -0.69
N ASP A 163 3.19 -9.72 -1.31
CA ASP A 163 3.46 -11.04 -0.70
C ASP A 163 4.20 -10.90 0.64
N ALA A 164 5.24 -10.07 0.71
CA ALA A 164 5.97 -9.85 1.95
C ALA A 164 5.10 -9.20 3.03
N VAL A 165 4.29 -8.19 2.68
CA VAL A 165 3.41 -7.49 3.62
C VAL A 165 2.33 -8.42 4.15
N GLU A 166 1.71 -9.21 3.28
CA GLU A 166 0.72 -10.21 3.68
C GLU A 166 1.35 -11.21 4.67
N ASN A 167 2.48 -11.81 4.32
CA ASN A 167 3.12 -12.80 5.19
C ASN A 167 3.61 -12.24 6.53
N LEU A 168 4.16 -11.02 6.53
CA LEU A 168 4.73 -10.40 7.74
C LEU A 168 3.66 -9.81 8.66
N TYR A 169 2.63 -9.16 8.11
CA TYR A 169 1.71 -8.32 8.89
C TYR A 169 0.30 -8.90 9.02
N THR A 170 -0.06 -9.98 8.32
CA THR A 170 -1.42 -10.55 8.39
C THR A 170 -1.84 -10.90 9.80
N ARG A 171 -1.00 -11.60 10.56
CA ARG A 171 -1.36 -12.09 11.90
C ARG A 171 -1.62 -10.97 12.90
N GLU A 172 -0.95 -9.83 12.74
CA GLU A 172 -1.02 -8.75 13.71
C GLU A 172 -1.96 -7.61 13.27
N TYR A 173 -1.94 -7.27 11.98
CA TYR A 173 -2.58 -6.05 11.46
C TYR A 173 -3.68 -6.30 10.42
N LEU A 174 -3.56 -7.32 9.57
CA LEU A 174 -4.54 -7.58 8.49
C LEU A 174 -5.54 -8.70 8.83
N ARG A 175 -5.48 -9.24 10.04
CA ARG A 175 -6.46 -10.23 10.51
C ARG A 175 -7.79 -9.57 10.84
N LYS A 176 -8.86 -10.38 10.85
CA LYS A 176 -10.15 -9.98 11.37
C LYS A 176 -10.02 -9.40 12.80
N PRO A 177 -10.63 -8.24 13.10
CA PRO A 177 -10.60 -7.65 14.44
C PRO A 177 -11.23 -8.58 15.47
N MET A 178 -10.58 -8.73 16.64
CA MET A 178 -11.15 -9.44 17.78
C MET A 178 -11.99 -8.46 18.62
N PRO A 179 -12.92 -8.93 19.46
CA PRO A 179 -13.70 -8.06 20.34
C PRO A 179 -12.85 -7.10 21.18
N ARG A 180 -11.65 -7.54 21.60
CA ARG A 180 -10.67 -6.71 22.33
C ARG A 180 -10.13 -5.56 21.48
N ASP A 181 -9.86 -5.80 20.20
CA ASP A 181 -9.39 -4.76 19.28
C ASP A 181 -10.47 -3.69 19.08
N LEU A 182 -11.72 -4.14 18.88
CA LEU A 182 -12.89 -3.26 18.74
C LEU A 182 -13.09 -2.41 20.00
N GLN A 183 -13.03 -3.01 21.18
CA GLN A 183 -13.16 -2.28 22.45
C GLN A 183 -12.05 -1.23 22.62
N ARG A 184 -10.81 -1.59 22.29
CA ARG A 184 -9.67 -0.65 22.33
C ARG A 184 -9.85 0.51 21.34
N LEU A 185 -10.36 0.23 20.14
CA LEU A 185 -10.63 1.26 19.13
C LEU A 185 -11.75 2.20 19.58
N LEU A 186 -12.85 1.66 20.12
CA LEU A 186 -13.96 2.44 20.67
C LEU A 186 -13.50 3.36 21.80
N GLN A 187 -12.72 2.85 22.75
CA GLN A 187 -12.19 3.65 23.86
C GLN A 187 -11.29 4.80 23.37
N LYS A 188 -10.46 4.55 22.35
CA LYS A 188 -9.64 5.60 21.72
C LYS A 188 -10.50 6.66 21.02
N ALA A 189 -11.54 6.24 20.30
CA ALA A 189 -12.46 7.15 19.62
C ALA A 189 -13.23 8.02 20.63
N GLU A 190 -13.73 7.41 21.70
CA GLU A 190 -14.41 8.11 22.80
C GLU A 190 -13.49 9.11 23.50
N THR A 191 -12.23 8.74 23.78
CA THR A 191 -11.23 9.67 24.35
C THR A 191 -10.98 10.88 23.45
N ARG A 192 -11.20 10.74 22.15
CA ARG A 192 -11.05 11.82 21.15
C ARG A 192 -12.36 12.58 20.90
N GLY A 193 -13.45 12.27 21.61
CA GLY A 193 -14.74 12.93 21.49
C GLY A 193 -15.70 12.30 20.48
N PHE A 194 -15.41 11.09 20.00
CA PHE A 194 -16.23 10.41 19.00
C PHE A 194 -16.77 9.06 19.51
N PRO A 195 -17.77 9.06 20.40
CA PRO A 195 -18.40 7.82 20.87
C PRO A 195 -19.17 7.14 19.75
N GLY A 196 -19.00 5.82 19.60
CA GLY A 196 -19.80 5.00 18.66
C GLY A 196 -19.33 4.97 17.20
N MET A 197 -18.12 5.44 16.86
CA MET A 197 -17.61 5.51 15.47
C MET A 197 -17.42 4.17 14.74
N ILE A 198 -17.55 3.02 15.41
CA ILE A 198 -17.25 1.74 14.77
C ILE A 198 -18.36 1.42 13.75
N GLY A 199 -18.02 1.49 12.46
CA GLY A 199 -18.99 1.34 11.36
C GLY A 199 -19.63 2.64 10.85
N SER A 200 -19.15 3.83 11.24
CA SER A 200 -19.49 5.10 10.57
C SER A 200 -18.38 5.51 9.60
N ILE A 201 -18.46 5.03 8.35
CA ILE A 201 -17.54 5.43 7.27
C ILE A 201 -17.84 6.86 6.78
N ASP A 202 -19.05 7.38 7.02
CA ASP A 202 -19.41 8.75 6.67
C ASP A 202 -19.14 9.72 7.83
N CYS A 203 -17.87 10.11 7.95
CA CYS A 203 -17.46 11.26 8.79
C CYS A 203 -17.17 12.49 7.91
N MET A 204 -17.85 12.65 6.77
CA MET A 204 -17.62 13.78 5.87
C MET A 204 -18.41 15.05 6.25
N HIS A 205 -19.13 15.08 7.38
CA HIS A 205 -19.91 16.25 7.81
C HIS A 205 -19.64 16.64 9.26
N TRP A 206 -18.56 17.39 9.46
CA TRP A 206 -18.27 18.16 10.68
C TRP A 206 -17.66 19.49 10.29
#